data_AF-A0A6B3HL35-F1
#
_entry.id   AF-A0A6B3HL35-F1
#
_cell.length_a   1.000
_cell.length_b   1.000
_cell.length_c   1.000
_cell.angle_alpha   90.00
_cell.angle_beta   90.00
_cell.angle_gamma   90.00
#
_symmetry.space_group_name_H-M   'P 1'
#
loop_
_entity.id
_entity.type
_entity.pdbx_description
1 polymer ?
#
loop_
_entity_poly.entity_id
_entity_poly.type
_entity_poly.pdbx_seq_one_letter_code
_entity_poly.pdbx_strand_id
1 'polypeptide(L)'
;AVRRVPDEVVARLDLSAVRLMLVGAEPIAPAVWRDFARKTRPAGLDPSAAQPVYGLAEATLAVTFPPPGEVAEPLVLDRASLSRGVAVDAVAGEGAVAGGGAVELMDVGPPVAGCAVRIVDDGGAELGDRRVGHIMVRGPQLA
;
A
#
# COMPACT_ATOMS: atom_id res chain seq x y z
N ALA A 1 2.61 15.32 7.08
CA ALA A 1 1.33 15.43 7.82
C ALA A 1 1.50 15.20 9.32
N VAL A 2 2.05 14.05 9.75
CA VAL A 2 2.19 13.68 11.18
C VAL A 2 2.97 14.70 12.03
N ARG A 3 3.91 15.43 11.43
CA ARG A 3 4.69 16.50 12.09
C ARG A 3 3.86 17.66 12.64
N ARG A 4 2.62 17.85 12.18
CA ARG A 4 1.74 18.95 12.62
C ARG A 4 0.98 18.65 13.90
N VAL A 5 0.87 17.37 14.29
CA VAL A 5 0.20 16.98 15.54
C VAL A 5 1.29 16.89 16.60
N PRO A 6 1.26 17.67 17.70
CA PRO A 6 2.24 17.51 18.78
C PRO A 6 2.15 16.15 19.46
N ASP A 7 3.24 15.67 20.04
CA ASP A 7 3.27 14.35 20.68
C ASP A 7 2.37 14.31 21.92
N GLU A 8 2.24 15.43 22.65
CA GLU A 8 1.33 15.56 23.79
C GLU A 8 -0.15 15.44 23.41
N VAL A 9 -0.51 15.71 22.16
CA VAL A 9 -1.88 15.52 21.66
C VAL A 9 -2.13 14.03 21.44
N VAL A 10 -1.19 13.33 20.79
CA VAL A 10 -1.31 11.90 20.53
C VAL A 10 -1.31 11.10 21.83
N ALA A 11 -0.48 11.49 22.80
CA ALA A 11 -0.40 10.83 24.11
C ALA A 11 -1.69 10.91 24.95
N ARG A 12 -2.64 11.80 24.59
CA ARG A 12 -3.95 11.92 25.26
C ARG A 12 -5.04 11.09 24.59
N LEU A 13 -4.74 10.44 23.46
CA LEU A 13 -5.69 9.59 22.75
C LEU A 13 -5.62 8.16 23.28
N ASP A 14 -6.76 7.47 23.23
CA ASP A 14 -6.84 6.02 23.33
C ASP A 14 -7.36 5.47 21.99
N LEU A 15 -6.47 4.83 21.24
CA LEU A 15 -6.73 4.24 19.93
C LEU A 15 -6.86 2.70 20.01
N SER A 16 -6.91 2.13 21.22
CA SER A 16 -7.01 0.67 21.41
C SER A 16 -8.31 0.07 20.87
N ALA A 17 -9.35 0.88 20.70
CA ALA A 17 -10.62 0.47 20.10
C ALA A 17 -10.60 0.43 18.56
N VAL A 18 -9.55 0.96 17.91
CA VAL A 18 -9.46 0.99 16.45
C VAL A 18 -9.09 -0.39 15.94
N ARG A 19 -10.03 -1.02 15.21
CA ARG A 19 -9.87 -2.37 14.65
C ARG A 19 -9.50 -2.39 13.18
N LEU A 20 -9.89 -1.36 12.43
CA LEU A 20 -9.67 -1.26 11.00
C LEU A 20 -9.68 0.21 10.57
N MET A 21 -8.66 0.60 9.82
CA MET A 21 -8.48 1.91 9.19
C MET A 21 -7.97 1.69 7.78
N LEU A 22 -8.86 1.83 6.80
CA LEU A 22 -8.55 1.66 5.39
C LEU A 22 -7.93 2.95 4.85
N VAL A 23 -6.76 2.83 4.21
CA VAL A 23 -6.01 3.98 3.69
C VAL A 23 -5.85 3.83 2.18
N GLY A 24 -6.41 4.76 1.43
CA GLY A 24 -6.37 4.87 -0.02
C GLY A 24 -6.91 6.25 -0.45
N ALA A 25 -7.12 6.56 -1.73
CA ALA A 25 -6.87 5.78 -2.95
C ALA A 25 -5.57 6.19 -3.68
N GLU A 26 -4.93 7.27 -3.22
CA GLU A 26 -3.66 7.77 -3.79
C GLU A 26 -2.47 6.91 -3.36
N PRO A 27 -1.32 6.97 -4.09
CA PRO A 27 -0.10 6.30 -3.67
C PRO A 27 0.30 6.66 -2.23
N ILE A 28 0.30 5.65 -1.36
CA ILE A 28 0.64 5.81 0.06
C ILE A 28 2.15 5.87 0.20
N ALA A 29 2.67 6.99 0.69
CA ALA A 29 4.11 7.17 0.90
C ALA A 29 4.62 6.30 2.06
N PRO A 30 5.53 5.34 1.85
CA PRO A 30 6.05 4.44 2.89
C PRO A 30 6.69 5.16 4.09
N ALA A 31 7.38 6.28 3.84
CA ALA A 31 7.95 7.10 4.91
C ALA A 31 6.85 7.70 5.82
N VAL A 32 5.74 8.14 5.24
CA VAL A 32 4.60 8.69 6.00
C VAL A 32 3.89 7.57 6.76
N TRP A 33 3.75 6.39 6.16
CA TRP A 33 3.20 5.20 6.80
C TRP A 33 3.97 4.83 8.07
N ARG A 34 5.30 4.69 7.97
CA ARG A 34 6.18 4.41 9.11
C ARG A 34 6.13 5.50 10.18
N ASP A 35 6.11 6.77 9.77
CA ASP A 35 6.01 7.90 10.69
C ASP A 35 4.68 7.91 11.46
N PHE A 36 3.58 7.62 10.77
CA PHE A 36 2.26 7.51 11.38
C PHE A 36 2.21 6.36 12.39
N ALA A 37 2.61 5.15 11.98
CA ALA A 37 2.61 3.98 12.84
C ALA A 37 3.47 4.18 14.10
N ARG A 38 4.66 4.78 13.96
CA ARG A 38 5.54 5.11 15.09
C ARG A 38 4.90 6.12 16.04
N LYS A 39 4.25 7.16 15.50
CA LYS A 39 3.63 8.25 16.26
C LYS A 39 2.43 7.77 17.07
N THR A 40 1.58 6.91 16.50
CA THR A 40 0.30 6.50 17.11
C THR A 40 0.42 5.28 18.01
N ARG A 41 1.52 4.52 17.92
CA ARG A 41 1.78 3.35 18.77
C ARG A 41 1.63 3.62 20.27
N PRO A 42 2.16 4.73 20.86
CA PRO A 42 1.98 5.01 22.29
C PRO A 42 0.53 5.24 22.71
N ALA A 43 -0.34 5.64 21.78
CA ALA A 43 -1.78 5.81 22.00
C ALA A 43 -2.56 4.49 21.85
N GLY A 44 -1.89 3.36 21.62
CA GLY A 44 -2.52 2.03 21.57
C GLY A 44 -3.06 1.63 20.19
N LEU A 45 -2.73 2.34 19.10
CA LEU A 45 -3.13 1.89 17.76
C LEU A 45 -2.39 0.59 17.41
N ASP A 46 -3.14 -0.48 17.15
CA ASP A 46 -2.61 -1.74 16.66
C ASP A 46 -2.01 -1.54 15.25
N PRO A 47 -0.73 -1.92 15.01
CA PRO A 47 -0.11 -1.81 13.69
C PRO A 47 -0.86 -2.54 12.56
N SER A 48 -1.63 -3.58 12.90
CA SER A 48 -2.45 -4.33 11.94
C SER A 48 -3.81 -3.70 11.65
N ALA A 49 -4.21 -2.66 12.40
CA ALA A 49 -5.48 -1.98 12.16
C ALA A 49 -5.42 -1.10 10.90
N ALA A 50 -4.25 -0.55 10.57
CA ALA A 50 -4.07 0.30 9.39
C ALA A 50 -3.82 -0.57 8.16
N GLN A 51 -4.65 -0.44 7.13
CA GLN A 51 -4.60 -1.28 5.93
C GLN A 51 -4.57 -0.43 4.64
N PRO A 52 -3.48 -0.48 3.86
CA PRO A 52 -3.45 0.06 2.50
C PRO A 52 -4.47 -0.63 1.62
N VAL A 53 -5.21 0.14 0.82
CA VAL A 53 -6.22 -0.42 -0.10
C VAL A 53 -6.15 0.29 -1.45
N TYR A 54 -6.60 -0.42 -2.49
CA TYR A 54 -6.83 0.17 -3.81
C TYR A 54 -8.32 0.20 -4.14
N GLY A 55 -8.76 1.33 -4.70
CA GLY A 55 -10.15 1.58 -5.02
C GLY A 55 -10.33 2.73 -6.01
N LEU A 56 -11.44 2.71 -6.73
CA LEU A 56 -11.85 3.72 -7.73
C LEU A 56 -13.38 3.79 -7.84
N ALA A 57 -13.88 4.92 -8.34
CA ALA A 57 -15.32 5.19 -8.44
C ALA A 57 -16.03 4.23 -9.41
N GLU A 58 -15.36 3.86 -10.49
CA GLU A 58 -15.85 2.93 -11.53
C GLU A 58 -16.12 1.53 -10.95
N ALA A 59 -15.43 1.15 -9.87
CA ALA A 59 -15.63 -0.07 -9.11
C ALA A 59 -16.52 0.12 -7.88
N THR A 60 -17.34 1.18 -7.87
CA THR A 60 -18.09 1.71 -6.72
C THR A 60 -17.18 2.25 -5.62
N LEU A 61 -16.21 1.46 -5.18
CA LEU A 61 -15.09 1.84 -4.33
C LEU A 61 -14.01 0.76 -4.33
N ALA A 62 -14.36 -0.49 -4.02
CA ALA A 62 -13.40 -1.50 -3.59
C ALA A 62 -12.79 -2.33 -4.74
N VAL A 63 -11.46 -2.42 -4.78
CA VAL A 63 -10.75 -3.34 -5.67
C VAL A 63 -9.88 -4.33 -4.89
N THR A 64 -8.91 -3.85 -4.11
CA THR A 64 -8.01 -4.72 -3.32
C THR A 64 -7.93 -4.32 -1.86
N PHE A 65 -8.03 -5.31 -0.98
CA PHE A 65 -8.07 -5.15 0.48
C PHE A 65 -7.22 -6.26 1.10
N PRO A 66 -6.24 -5.96 1.97
CA PRO A 66 -5.48 -6.97 2.69
C PRO A 66 -6.36 -7.70 3.71
N PRO A 67 -6.07 -8.98 4.02
CA PRO A 67 -6.74 -9.70 5.11
C PRO A 67 -6.61 -8.94 6.45
N PRO A 68 -7.68 -8.84 7.27
CA PRO A 68 -7.60 -8.20 8.58
C PRO A 68 -6.54 -8.85 9.48
N GLY A 69 -5.79 -8.04 10.22
CA GLY A 69 -4.75 -8.52 11.15
C GLY A 69 -3.35 -8.62 10.55
N GLU A 70 -3.20 -8.41 9.24
CA GLU A 70 -1.88 -8.26 8.63
C GLU A 70 -1.29 -6.87 8.88
N VAL A 71 0.01 -6.84 9.19
CA VAL A 71 0.76 -5.58 9.30
C VAL A 71 1.29 -5.22 7.92
N ALA A 72 0.86 -4.07 7.40
CA ALA A 72 1.29 -3.64 6.08
C ALA A 72 2.74 -3.15 6.08
N GLU A 73 3.56 -3.79 5.24
CA GLU A 73 4.95 -3.44 5.00
C GLU A 73 5.16 -3.06 3.52
N PRO A 74 5.98 -2.04 3.23
CA PRO A 74 6.30 -1.70 1.84
C PRO A 74 7.21 -2.74 1.20
N LEU A 75 6.95 -3.06 -0.07
CA LEU A 75 7.92 -3.74 -0.93
C LEU A 75 9.06 -2.79 -1.26
N VAL A 76 10.29 -3.31 -1.27
CA VAL A 76 11.49 -2.57 -1.67
C VAL A 76 11.99 -3.13 -3.01
N LEU A 77 11.85 -2.34 -4.07
CA LEU A 77 12.09 -2.78 -5.45
C LEU A 77 13.28 -2.05 -6.07
N ASP A 78 14.05 -2.74 -6.90
CA ASP A 78 15.12 -2.14 -7.71
C ASP A 78 14.54 -1.11 -8.67
N ARG A 79 14.98 0.15 -8.54
CA ARG A 79 14.46 1.28 -9.30
C ARG A 79 14.65 1.09 -10.80
N ALA A 80 15.83 0.62 -11.20
CA ALA A 80 16.19 0.51 -12.60
C ALA A 80 15.33 -0.56 -13.30
N SER A 81 15.11 -1.71 -12.67
CA SER A 81 14.24 -2.76 -13.17
C SER A 81 12.79 -2.32 -13.19
N LEU A 82 12.32 -1.63 -12.15
CA LEU A 82 10.95 -1.12 -12.09
C LEU A 82 10.67 -0.12 -13.22
N SER A 83 11.61 0.77 -13.53
CA SER A 83 11.50 1.71 -14.66
C SER A 83 11.49 1.02 -16.04
N ARG A 84 11.96 -0.22 -16.13
CA ARG A 84 11.88 -1.07 -17.33
C ARG A 84 10.67 -2.00 -17.33
N GLY A 85 9.75 -1.82 -16.38
CA GLY A 85 8.51 -2.57 -16.29
C GLY A 85 8.61 -3.95 -15.64
N VAL A 86 9.63 -4.17 -14.79
CA VAL A 86 9.81 -5.43 -14.04
C VAL A 86 10.04 -5.13 -12.57
N ALA A 87 9.19 -5.69 -11.71
CA ALA A 87 9.29 -5.55 -10.25
C ALA A 87 10.25 -6.59 -9.67
N VAL A 88 11.52 -6.20 -9.54
CA VAL A 88 12.57 -7.02 -8.92
C VAL A 88 12.81 -6.52 -7.50
N ASP A 89 12.86 -7.41 -6.52
CA ASP A 89 13.21 -7.04 -5.14
C ASP A 89 14.62 -6.45 -5.11
N ALA A 90 14.78 -5.32 -4.43
CA ALA A 90 16.10 -4.72 -4.28
C ALA A 90 16.97 -5.64 -3.42
N VAL A 91 18.23 -5.83 -3.83
CA VAL A 91 19.20 -6.56 -3.00
C VAL A 91 19.44 -5.76 -1.72
N ALA A 92 19.34 -6.42 -0.57
CA ALA A 92 19.61 -5.82 0.72
C ALA A 92 21.07 -5.33 0.79
N GLY A 93 21.25 -4.03 0.57
CA GLY A 93 22.47 -3.29 0.86
C GLY A 93 22.12 -2.13 1.79
N GLU A 94 23.00 -1.83 2.75
CA GLU A 94 22.81 -0.71 3.66
C GLU A 94 22.54 0.57 2.87
N GLY A 95 21.38 1.19 3.10
CA GLY A 95 21.00 2.44 2.44
C GLY A 95 20.58 2.33 0.98
N ALA A 96 20.21 1.16 0.44
CA ALA A 96 19.76 1.02 -0.96
C ALA A 96 18.64 2.00 -1.38
N VAL A 97 17.71 2.32 -0.46
CA VAL A 97 16.67 3.34 -0.67
C VAL A 97 17.25 4.75 -0.60
N ALA A 98 18.14 5.03 0.36
CA ALA A 98 18.78 6.33 0.55
C ALA A 98 19.76 6.69 -0.59
N GLY A 99 20.41 5.69 -1.18
CA GLY A 99 21.29 5.81 -2.35
C GLY A 99 20.54 5.90 -3.69
N GLY A 100 19.20 5.93 -3.68
CA GLY A 100 18.37 6.09 -4.87
C GLY A 100 18.24 4.85 -5.75
N GLY A 101 18.92 3.75 -5.43
CA GLY A 101 18.85 2.49 -6.18
C GLY A 101 17.54 1.73 -6.02
N ALA A 102 16.75 2.04 -4.99
CA ALA A 102 15.48 1.39 -4.71
C ALA A 102 14.28 2.35 -4.71
N VAL A 103 13.09 1.76 -4.85
CA VAL A 103 11.78 2.39 -4.69
C VAL A 103 10.98 1.55 -3.70
N GLU A 104 10.26 2.22 -2.80
CA GLU A 104 9.35 1.55 -1.88
C GLU A 104 7.89 1.76 -2.34
N LEU A 105 7.10 0.68 -2.37
CA LEU A 105 5.68 0.71 -2.70
C LEU A 105 4.89 -0.03 -1.62
N MET A 106 3.78 0.54 -1.15
CA MET A 106 2.89 -0.17 -0.22
C MET A 106 2.15 -1.29 -0.95
N ASP A 107 2.11 -2.47 -0.34
CA ASP A 107 1.21 -3.54 -0.76
C ASP A 107 -0.24 -3.17 -0.39
N VAL A 108 -1.14 -3.25 -1.37
CA VAL A 108 -2.57 -2.93 -1.25
C VAL A 108 -3.47 -4.18 -1.15
N GLY A 109 -2.85 -5.35 -1.02
CA GLY A 109 -3.53 -6.63 -0.80
C GLY A 109 -4.14 -7.25 -2.06
N PRO A 110 -4.82 -8.40 -1.90
CA PRO A 110 -5.47 -9.11 -2.99
C PRO A 110 -6.80 -8.49 -3.41
N PRO A 111 -7.33 -8.84 -4.59
CA PRO A 111 -8.68 -8.47 -5.00
C PRO A 111 -9.74 -8.92 -3.99
N VAL A 112 -10.77 -8.08 -3.78
CA VAL A 112 -11.92 -8.43 -2.93
C VAL A 112 -12.74 -9.59 -3.53
N ALA A 113 -13.54 -10.27 -2.72
CA ALA A 113 -14.35 -11.40 -3.17
C ALA A 113 -15.23 -11.04 -4.39
N GLY A 114 -15.14 -11.85 -5.45
CA GLY A 114 -15.87 -11.62 -6.71
C GLY A 114 -15.24 -10.59 -7.66
N CYS A 115 -14.18 -9.89 -7.22
CA CYS A 115 -13.36 -9.02 -8.05
C CYS A 115 -12.16 -9.79 -8.62
N ALA A 116 -11.78 -9.48 -9.85
CA ALA A 116 -10.56 -9.94 -10.49
C ALA A 116 -9.77 -8.73 -10.98
N VAL A 117 -8.45 -8.79 -10.79
CA VAL A 117 -7.49 -7.80 -11.29
C VAL A 117 -6.50 -8.52 -12.17
N ARG A 118 -6.16 -7.91 -13.30
CA ARG A 118 -5.04 -8.33 -14.15
C ARG A 118 -4.23 -7.13 -14.59
N ILE A 119 -2.97 -7.38 -14.92
CA ILE A 119 -2.06 -6.37 -15.46
C ILE A 119 -1.92 -6.63 -16.97
N VAL A 120 -1.97 -5.59 -17.79
CA VAL A 120 -1.85 -5.72 -19.25
C VAL A 120 -0.84 -4.73 -19.83
N ASP A 121 -0.29 -5.05 -21.01
CA ASP A 121 0.49 -4.09 -21.79
C ASP A 121 -0.40 -3.08 -22.55
N ASP A 122 0.22 -2.19 -23.32
CA ASP A 122 -0.49 -1.17 -24.12
C ASP A 122 -1.41 -1.78 -25.19
N GLY A 123 -1.16 -3.03 -25.60
CA GLY A 123 -1.99 -3.79 -26.53
C GLY A 123 -3.13 -4.56 -25.87
N GLY A 124 -3.22 -4.54 -24.54
CA GLY A 124 -4.21 -5.28 -23.75
C GLY A 124 -3.86 -6.75 -23.53
N ALA A 125 -2.64 -7.19 -23.87
CA ALA A 125 -2.19 -8.54 -23.58
C ALA A 125 -1.81 -8.68 -22.10
N GLU A 126 -2.23 -9.79 -21.48
CA GLU A 126 -1.97 -10.02 -20.05
C GLU A 126 -0.48 -10.17 -19.75
N LEU A 127 -0.03 -9.38 -18.78
CA LEU A 127 1.30 -9.46 -18.20
C LEU A 127 1.23 -10.32 -16.94
N GLY A 128 2.11 -11.33 -16.85
CA GLY A 128 2.23 -12.16 -15.66
C GLY A 128 2.83 -11.43 -14.46
N ASP A 129 3.00 -12.16 -13.37
CA ASP A 129 3.53 -11.63 -12.10
C ASP A 129 4.82 -10.82 -12.27
N ARG A 130 5.01 -9.85 -11.36
CA ARG A 130 6.19 -8.97 -11.29
C ARG A 130 6.41 -8.12 -12.55
N ARG A 131 5.36 -7.82 -13.32
CA ARG A 131 5.39 -6.89 -14.45
C ARG A 131 4.60 -5.63 -14.14
N VAL A 132 5.07 -4.49 -14.65
CA VAL A 132 4.35 -3.21 -14.57
C VAL A 132 3.58 -3.01 -15.87
N GLY A 133 2.32 -2.62 -15.76
CA GLY A 133 1.44 -2.33 -16.89
C GLY A 133 0.15 -1.68 -16.42
N HIS A 134 -0.86 -1.67 -17.29
CA HIS A 134 -2.18 -1.11 -16.98
C HIS A 134 -2.98 -2.07 -16.12
N ILE A 135 -3.71 -1.53 -15.14
CA ILE A 135 -4.59 -2.30 -14.26
C ILE A 135 -5.95 -2.45 -14.95
N MET A 136 -6.41 -3.69 -15.13
CA MET A 136 -7.77 -3.98 -15.54
C MET A 136 -8.52 -4.69 -14.42
N VAL A 137 -9.73 -4.20 -14.14
CA VAL A 137 -10.58 -4.71 -13.06
C VAL A 137 -11.86 -5.30 -13.67
N ARG A 138 -12.32 -6.42 -13.12
CA ARG A 138 -13.60 -7.05 -13.44
C ARG A 138 -14.30 -7.49 -12.16
N GLY A 139 -15.60 -7.29 -12.04
CA GLY A 139 -16.39 -7.82 -10.94
C GLY A 139 -17.79 -7.22 -10.86
N PRO A 140 -18.64 -7.71 -9.95
CA PRO A 140 -20.04 -7.27 -9.81
C PRO A 140 -20.17 -5.84 -9.25
N GLN A 141 -19.08 -5.26 -8.73
CA GLN A 141 -19.04 -3.91 -8.18
C GLN A 141 -18.82 -2.81 -9.24
N LEU A 142 -18.54 -3.20 -10.49
CA LEU A 142 -18.40 -2.25 -11.59
C LEU A 142 -19.79 -1.74 -12.01
N ALA A 143 -19.88 -0.43 -12.28
CA ALA A 143 -21.08 0.23 -12.78
C ALA A 143 -21.26 0.09 -14.30
#